data_AF-A0A415LF18-F1
#
_entry.id   AF-A0A415LF18-F1
#
_cell.length_a   1.000
_cell.length_b   1.000
_cell.length_c   1.000
_cell.angle_alpha   90.00
_cell.angle_beta   90.00
_cell.angle_gamma   90.00
#
_symmetry.space_group_name_H-M   'P 1'
#
loop_
_entity.id
_entity.type
_entity.pdbx_description
1 polymer ?
#
loop_
_entity_poly.entity_id
_entity_poly.type
_entity_poly.pdbx_seq_one_letter_code
_entity_poly.pdbx_strand_id
1 'polypeptide(L)'
;MEYNFKEDLKSIREILGLTQSQIAEKIGVEQITISRNEMGKTNPSDKLLEHVYEFAFKNNIKLNRLKEMFYIEHMDKNHKLLFHGAKSRIEGKLDIHKSRTNNDLGQGFYTGERYEQAISFISGFEKSSVYIFDFKEEGLKGKKYNVNQEWMMTIAYYRGALEEYENHPIIKKLIEKSCDCDYIIAPIVDNRMFQIINSFIMGEITDEQCKHCLAATNLGYQYVFKSDKAIKSLKMLERCYISEKEKEYYKKMRNSDAKLGDDKVKLARIKYRGKGRYIDEILK
;
A
#
# COMPACT_ATOMS: atom_id res chain seq x y z
N MET A 1 -14.89 5.72 10.26
CA MET A 1 -14.37 7.08 10.05
C MET A 1 -15.02 7.63 8.79
N GLU A 2 -15.61 8.82 8.88
CA GLU A 2 -16.16 9.54 7.73
C GLU A 2 -15.05 10.30 7.00
N TYR A 3 -15.32 10.73 5.75
CA TYR A 3 -14.39 11.58 5.00
C TYR A 3 -14.32 12.98 5.60
N ASN A 4 -13.18 13.66 5.48
CA ASN A 4 -13.00 15.06 5.90
C ASN A 4 -13.60 16.06 4.89
N PHE A 5 -14.78 15.75 4.36
CA PHE A 5 -15.35 16.41 3.17
C PHE A 5 -15.57 17.91 3.36
N LYS A 6 -15.95 18.34 4.55
CA LYS A 6 -16.17 19.77 4.87
C LYS A 6 -14.93 20.61 4.60
N GLU A 7 -13.79 20.21 5.16
CA GLU A 7 -12.54 20.94 5.02
C GLU A 7 -11.97 20.75 3.61
N ASP A 8 -12.14 19.57 3.01
CA ASP A 8 -11.70 19.28 1.65
C ASP A 8 -12.42 20.15 0.61
N LEU A 9 -13.76 20.22 0.68
CA LEU A 9 -14.57 21.06 -0.20
C LEU A 9 -14.16 22.52 -0.10
N LYS A 10 -14.01 23.03 1.14
CA LYS A 10 -13.57 24.40 1.39
C LYS A 10 -12.18 24.67 0.83
N SER A 11 -11.23 23.77 1.07
CA SER A 11 -9.86 23.87 0.59
C SER A 11 -9.78 23.88 -0.93
N ILE A 12 -10.49 22.97 -1.61
CA ILE A 12 -10.56 22.91 -3.08
C ILE A 12 -11.11 24.23 -3.63
N ARG A 13 -12.20 24.74 -3.05
CA ARG A 13 -12.82 25.99 -3.47
C ARG A 13 -11.87 27.17 -3.32
N GLU A 14 -11.19 27.28 -2.18
CA GLU A 14 -10.28 28.38 -1.86
C GLU A 14 -8.99 28.34 -2.68
N ILE A 15 -8.42 27.15 -2.95
CA ILE A 15 -7.26 26.98 -3.85
C ILE A 15 -7.58 27.50 -5.26
N LEU A 16 -8.82 27.30 -5.73
CA LEU A 16 -9.26 27.75 -7.05
C LEU A 16 -9.76 29.20 -7.06
N GLY A 17 -9.74 29.90 -5.92
CA GLY A 17 -10.24 31.27 -5.81
C GLY A 17 -11.73 31.42 -6.11
N LEU A 18 -12.54 30.38 -5.83
CA LEU A 18 -13.96 30.35 -6.17
C LEU A 18 -14.84 30.77 -4.99
N THR A 19 -15.94 31.45 -5.31
CA THR A 19 -17.08 31.61 -4.40
C THR A 19 -17.89 30.32 -4.32
N GLN A 20 -18.75 30.20 -3.30
CA GLN A 20 -19.65 29.04 -3.17
C GLN A 20 -20.59 28.91 -4.38
N SER A 21 -21.07 30.01 -4.95
CA SER A 21 -21.91 29.99 -6.16
C SER A 21 -21.16 29.45 -7.38
N GLN A 22 -19.91 29.89 -7.57
CA GLN A 22 -19.10 29.48 -8.73
C GLN A 22 -18.72 28.00 -8.69
N ILE A 23 -18.34 27.46 -7.52
CA ILE A 23 -18.07 26.02 -7.44
C ILE A 23 -19.36 25.21 -7.61
N ALA A 24 -20.49 25.67 -7.05
CA ALA A 24 -21.78 25.02 -7.18
C ALA A 24 -22.19 24.89 -8.66
N GLU A 25 -22.06 25.98 -9.42
CA GLU A 25 -22.29 26.00 -10.88
C GLU A 25 -21.39 24.99 -11.60
N LYS A 26 -20.08 25.01 -11.31
CA LYS A 26 -19.09 24.13 -11.97
C LYS A 26 -19.31 22.65 -11.70
N ILE A 27 -19.84 22.27 -10.54
CA ILE A 27 -20.11 20.86 -10.18
C ILE A 27 -21.59 20.47 -10.33
N GLY A 28 -22.44 21.38 -10.82
CA GLY A 28 -23.85 21.14 -11.13
C GLY A 28 -24.74 20.94 -9.90
N VAL A 29 -24.58 21.75 -8.85
CA VAL A 29 -25.42 21.73 -7.64
C VAL A 29 -25.87 23.14 -7.24
N GLU A 30 -26.83 23.25 -6.32
CA GLU A 30 -27.23 24.54 -5.76
C GLU A 30 -26.20 25.08 -4.76
N GLN A 31 -26.01 26.39 -4.72
CA GLN A 31 -25.09 27.04 -3.77
C GLN A 31 -25.40 26.71 -2.31
N ILE A 32 -26.68 26.52 -1.95
CA ILE A 32 -27.08 26.11 -0.60
C ILE A 32 -26.52 24.72 -0.22
N THR A 33 -26.30 23.84 -1.20
CA THR A 33 -25.69 22.52 -1.00
C THR A 33 -24.23 22.66 -0.58
N ILE A 34 -23.47 23.53 -1.26
CA ILE A 34 -22.08 23.83 -0.90
C ILE A 34 -22.01 24.44 0.50
N SER A 35 -22.84 25.46 0.75
CA SER A 35 -22.89 26.16 2.03
C SER A 35 -23.16 25.21 3.20
N ARG A 36 -24.18 24.35 3.11
CA ARG A 36 -24.50 23.37 4.17
C ARG A 36 -23.38 22.37 4.43
N ASN A 37 -22.70 21.90 3.38
CA ASN A 37 -21.59 20.96 3.54
C ASN A 37 -20.34 21.63 4.13
N GLU A 38 -19.99 22.85 3.70
CA GLU A 38 -18.89 23.63 4.31
C GLU A 38 -19.17 24.04 5.75
N MET A 39 -20.44 24.14 6.15
CA MET A 39 -20.84 24.33 7.55
C MET A 39 -20.89 23.01 8.35
N GLY A 40 -20.75 21.85 7.71
CA GLY A 40 -20.92 20.55 8.35
C GLY A 40 -22.36 20.24 8.78
N LYS A 41 -23.36 20.92 8.20
CA LYS A 41 -24.78 20.72 8.53
C LYS A 41 -25.41 19.50 7.85
N THR A 42 -24.74 18.94 6.85
CA THR A 42 -25.21 17.78 6.07
C THR A 42 -24.04 16.86 5.74
N ASN A 43 -24.31 15.56 5.66
CA ASN A 43 -23.37 14.61 5.07
C ASN A 43 -23.49 14.65 3.54
N PRO A 44 -22.37 14.57 2.80
CA PRO A 44 -22.41 14.55 1.35
C PRO A 44 -22.98 13.22 0.84
N SER A 45 -23.68 13.27 -0.29
CA SER A 45 -24.02 12.06 -1.05
C SER A 45 -22.80 11.55 -1.83
N ASP A 46 -22.80 10.27 -2.21
CA ASP A 46 -21.75 9.68 -3.04
C ASP A 46 -21.54 10.47 -4.34
N LYS A 47 -22.63 10.95 -4.95
CA LYS A 47 -22.58 11.80 -6.14
C LYS A 47 -21.87 13.13 -5.89
N LEU A 48 -22.15 13.78 -4.75
CA LEU A 48 -21.50 15.05 -4.39
C LEU A 48 -20.01 14.84 -4.08
N LEU A 49 -19.66 13.76 -3.38
CA LEU A 49 -18.27 13.37 -3.18
C LEU A 49 -17.57 13.25 -4.54
N GLU A 50 -18.09 12.38 -5.43
CA GLU A 50 -17.47 12.15 -6.73
C GLU A 50 -17.29 13.44 -7.52
N HIS A 51 -18.33 14.27 -7.63
CA HIS A 51 -18.27 15.53 -8.37
C HIS A 51 -17.17 16.47 -7.82
N VAL A 52 -17.04 16.60 -6.51
CA VAL A 52 -16.07 17.52 -5.88
C VAL A 52 -14.64 17.02 -6.05
N TYR A 53 -14.37 15.75 -5.73
CA TYR A 53 -13.02 15.20 -5.83
C TYR A 53 -12.60 15.00 -7.29
N GLU A 54 -13.52 14.68 -8.20
CA GLU A 54 -13.23 14.67 -9.64
C GLU A 54 -12.92 16.08 -10.15
N PHE A 55 -13.71 17.09 -9.75
CA PHE A 55 -13.47 18.48 -10.11
C PHE A 55 -12.11 18.97 -9.64
N ALA A 56 -11.72 18.67 -8.39
CA ALA A 56 -10.40 18.97 -7.87
C ALA A 56 -9.30 18.33 -8.73
N PHE A 57 -9.44 17.04 -9.03
CA PHE A 57 -8.45 16.30 -9.80
C PHE A 57 -8.31 16.82 -11.24
N LYS A 58 -9.42 17.14 -11.91
CA LYS A 58 -9.44 17.76 -13.26
C LYS A 58 -8.76 19.13 -13.29
N ASN A 59 -8.77 19.86 -12.18
CA ASN A 59 -8.06 21.13 -12.03
C ASN A 59 -6.65 20.96 -11.46
N ASN A 60 -6.05 19.77 -11.58
CA ASN A 60 -4.70 19.43 -11.11
C ASN A 60 -4.48 19.55 -9.59
N ILE A 61 -5.55 19.53 -8.80
CA ILE A 61 -5.46 19.48 -7.34
C ILE A 61 -5.43 18.01 -6.92
N LYS A 62 -4.24 17.47 -6.75
CA LYS A 62 -4.02 16.12 -6.19
C LYS A 62 -4.15 16.16 -4.66
N LEU A 63 -5.35 16.44 -4.16
CA LEU A 63 -5.62 16.75 -2.76
C LEU A 63 -5.00 15.74 -1.78
N ASN A 64 -5.16 14.44 -2.04
CA ASN A 64 -4.64 13.40 -1.15
C ASN A 64 -3.10 13.33 -1.12
N ARG A 65 -2.41 13.71 -2.20
CA ARG A 65 -0.94 13.89 -2.21
C ARG A 65 -0.52 15.11 -1.40
N LEU A 66 -1.30 16.21 -1.48
CA LEU A 66 -1.05 17.40 -0.66
C LEU A 66 -1.23 17.09 0.83
N LYS A 67 -2.24 16.30 1.20
CA LYS A 67 -2.45 15.81 2.58
C LYS A 67 -1.26 15.00 3.07
N GLU A 68 -0.77 14.05 2.28
CA GLU A 68 0.45 13.31 2.62
C GLU A 68 1.64 14.24 2.87
N MET A 69 1.84 15.27 2.05
CA MET A 69 2.90 16.27 2.27
C MET A 69 2.74 17.00 3.61
N PHE A 70 1.53 17.45 3.94
CA PHE A 70 1.26 18.10 5.23
C PHE A 70 1.50 17.16 6.41
N TYR A 71 1.04 15.91 6.34
CA TYR A 71 1.29 14.96 7.41
C TYR A 71 2.79 14.69 7.58
N ILE A 72 3.56 14.55 6.49
CA ILE A 72 5.02 14.38 6.57
C ILE A 72 5.69 15.58 7.23
N GLU A 73 5.25 16.80 6.92
CA GLU A 73 5.80 18.04 7.48
C GLU A 73 5.58 18.17 8.99
N HIS A 74 4.40 17.76 9.47
CA HIS A 74 3.99 17.94 10.87
C HIS A 74 4.25 16.71 11.76
N MET A 75 4.67 15.58 11.18
CA MET A 75 4.87 14.33 11.92
C MET A 75 6.20 14.31 12.67
N ASP A 76 6.16 13.83 13.91
CA ASP A 76 7.35 13.62 14.72
C ASP A 76 8.30 12.62 14.05
N LYS A 77 9.62 12.86 14.14
CA LYS A 77 10.65 12.00 13.52
C LYS A 77 10.61 10.53 13.99
N ASN A 78 10.04 10.28 15.16
CA ASN A 78 9.91 8.95 15.76
C ASN A 78 8.65 8.21 15.31
N HIS A 79 7.81 8.85 14.50
CA HIS A 79 6.58 8.32 13.97
C HIS A 79 6.74 7.99 12.48
N LYS A 80 5.87 7.13 11.96
CA LYS A 80 5.83 6.73 10.55
C LYS A 80 4.44 7.00 9.98
N LEU A 81 4.39 7.71 8.86
CA LEU A 81 3.18 7.89 8.08
C LEU A 81 2.98 6.68 7.17
N LEU A 82 1.85 5.99 7.34
CA LEU A 82 1.54 4.76 6.64
C LEU A 82 0.18 4.84 5.96
N PHE A 83 -0.01 4.03 4.91
CA PHE A 83 -1.20 4.08 4.07
C PHE A 83 -1.80 2.69 3.85
N HIS A 84 -3.12 2.55 3.99
CA HIS A 84 -3.83 1.32 3.62
C HIS A 84 -4.83 1.60 2.51
N GLY A 85 -4.73 0.85 1.41
CA GLY A 85 -5.78 0.80 0.40
C GLY A 85 -6.84 -0.23 0.78
N ALA A 86 -8.02 0.22 1.19
CA ALA A 86 -9.14 -0.65 1.49
C ALA A 86 -10.05 -0.80 0.26
N LYS A 87 -10.44 -2.03 -0.08
CA LYS A 87 -11.38 -2.32 -1.18
C LYS A 87 -12.80 -1.85 -0.90
N SER A 88 -13.11 -1.67 0.38
CA SER A 88 -14.37 -1.16 0.93
C SER A 88 -14.08 -0.37 2.21
N ARG A 89 -15.11 0.23 2.81
CA ARG A 89 -14.99 0.87 4.12
C ARG A 89 -14.47 -0.13 5.18
N ILE A 90 -13.57 0.33 6.05
CA ILE A 90 -13.17 -0.42 7.25
C ILE A 90 -14.28 -0.25 8.30
N GLU A 91 -14.88 -1.36 8.70
CA GLU A 91 -15.91 -1.41 9.73
C GLU A 91 -15.36 -1.97 11.05
N GLY A 92 -15.70 -1.30 12.15
CA GLY A 92 -15.24 -1.65 13.49
C GLY A 92 -13.78 -1.28 13.75
N LYS A 93 -13.15 -2.00 14.69
CA LYS A 93 -11.74 -1.85 15.04
C LYS A 93 -10.83 -2.52 13.99
N LEU A 94 -9.58 -2.07 13.93
CA LEU A 94 -8.54 -2.75 13.17
C LEU A 94 -8.33 -4.16 13.72
N ASP A 95 -8.10 -5.11 12.83
CA ASP A 95 -8.04 -6.53 13.15
C ASP A 95 -7.03 -7.23 12.21
N ILE A 96 -6.05 -7.90 12.80
CA ILE A 96 -4.99 -8.62 12.09
C ILE A 96 -5.48 -9.93 11.46
N HIS A 97 -6.64 -10.44 11.86
CA HIS A 97 -7.18 -11.73 11.42
C HIS A 97 -8.16 -11.63 10.24
N LYS A 98 -8.50 -10.41 9.79
CA LYS A 98 -9.41 -10.20 8.65
C LYS A 98 -8.76 -10.35 7.28
N SER A 99 -7.43 -10.31 7.20
CA SER A 99 -6.72 -10.50 5.93
C SER A 99 -6.58 -11.99 5.58
N ARG A 100 -6.23 -12.27 4.32
CA ARG A 100 -6.05 -13.63 3.82
C ARG A 100 -4.88 -14.32 4.53
N THR A 101 -5.02 -15.62 4.75
CA THR A 101 -3.98 -16.45 5.36
C THR A 101 -2.74 -16.61 4.51
N ASN A 102 -2.89 -16.52 3.18
CA ASN A 102 -1.82 -16.68 2.20
C ASN A 102 -1.31 -15.34 1.60
N ASN A 103 -1.47 -14.24 2.33
CA ASN A 103 -0.78 -13.00 1.99
C ASN A 103 0.74 -13.17 2.13
N ASP A 104 1.50 -12.24 1.55
CA ASP A 104 2.98 -12.20 1.54
C ASP A 104 3.65 -12.60 2.86
N LEU A 105 3.11 -12.17 4.00
CA LEU A 105 3.61 -12.48 5.35
C LEU A 105 2.51 -13.07 6.26
N GLY A 106 1.58 -13.81 5.67
CA GLY A 106 0.44 -14.42 6.34
C GLY A 106 -0.62 -13.42 6.80
N GLN A 107 -1.48 -13.81 7.75
CA GLN A 107 -2.47 -12.87 8.31
C GLN A 107 -1.79 -11.73 9.07
N GLY A 108 -2.33 -10.54 8.89
CA GLY A 108 -1.87 -9.30 9.51
C GLY A 108 -2.67 -8.10 9.00
N PHE A 109 -2.40 -6.91 9.56
CA PHE A 109 -2.86 -5.66 8.95
C PHE A 109 -1.74 -5.08 8.10
N TYR A 110 -2.02 -4.75 6.84
CA TYR A 110 -1.01 -4.39 5.85
C TYR A 110 -1.12 -2.91 5.48
N THR A 111 -0.03 -2.18 5.52
CA THR A 111 0.07 -0.79 5.06
C THR A 111 1.30 -0.60 4.18
N GLY A 112 1.30 0.41 3.31
CA GLY A 112 2.46 0.91 2.58
C GLY A 112 3.01 2.20 3.19
N GLU A 113 4.14 2.64 2.67
CA GLU A 113 4.85 3.87 3.08
C GLU A 113 4.46 5.11 2.26
N ARG A 114 3.71 4.94 1.16
CA ARG A 114 3.28 6.03 0.26
C ARG A 114 1.82 5.93 -0.11
N TYR A 115 1.18 7.08 -0.27
CA TYR A 115 -0.19 7.17 -0.77
C TYR A 115 -0.36 6.47 -2.13
N GLU A 116 0.60 6.67 -3.04
CA GLU A 116 0.58 6.12 -4.40
C GLU A 116 0.57 4.60 -4.42
N GLN A 117 1.30 3.97 -3.49
CA GLN A 117 1.28 2.52 -3.34
C GLN A 117 -0.13 2.07 -2.98
N ALA A 118 -0.72 2.66 -1.93
CA ALA A 118 -2.04 2.27 -1.44
C ALA A 118 -3.12 2.36 -2.52
N ILE A 119 -3.23 3.51 -3.21
CA ILE A 119 -4.24 3.69 -4.27
C ILE A 119 -4.04 2.74 -5.46
N SER A 120 -2.79 2.43 -5.82
CA SER A 120 -2.49 1.56 -6.97
C SER A 120 -3.02 0.12 -6.82
N PHE A 121 -3.22 -0.34 -5.58
CA PHE A 121 -3.76 -1.67 -5.27
C PHE A 121 -5.29 -1.71 -5.25
N ILE A 122 -5.94 -0.55 -5.11
CA ILE A 122 -7.40 -0.45 -4.97
C ILE A 122 -8.09 0.31 -6.11
N SER A 123 -7.36 0.81 -7.11
CA SER A 123 -7.93 1.59 -8.22
C SER A 123 -8.96 0.83 -9.08
N GLY A 124 -9.02 -0.50 -8.97
CA GLY A 124 -10.04 -1.33 -9.63
C GLY A 124 -11.31 -1.58 -8.81
N PHE A 125 -11.45 -0.99 -7.62
CA PHE A 125 -12.59 -1.22 -6.72
C PHE A 125 -13.42 0.06 -6.57
N GLU A 126 -14.73 -0.05 -6.79
CA GLU A 126 -15.66 1.09 -6.79
C GLU A 126 -15.75 1.77 -5.41
N LYS A 127 -16.04 1.01 -4.35
CA LYS A 127 -16.24 1.55 -2.98
C LYS A 127 -14.96 1.71 -2.16
N SER A 128 -13.82 1.81 -2.84
CA SER A 128 -12.52 1.81 -2.19
C SER A 128 -12.14 3.15 -1.57
N SER A 129 -11.20 3.11 -0.63
CA SER A 129 -10.68 4.31 0.05
C SER A 129 -9.23 4.09 0.46
N VAL A 130 -8.46 5.17 0.53
CA VAL A 130 -7.15 5.14 1.19
C VAL A 130 -7.30 5.63 2.62
N TYR A 131 -6.65 4.95 3.56
CA TYR A 131 -6.58 5.36 4.96
C TYR A 131 -5.15 5.76 5.30
N ILE A 132 -5.01 6.87 6.01
CA ILE A 132 -3.74 7.38 6.51
C ILE A 132 -3.61 6.98 7.97
N PHE A 133 -2.43 6.49 8.36
CA PHE A 133 -2.11 6.08 9.71
C PHE A 133 -0.84 6.73 10.21
N ASP A 134 -0.84 7.00 11.50
CA ASP A 134 0.34 7.32 12.29
C ASP A 134 0.76 6.07 13.07
N PHE A 135 2.02 5.67 12.94
CA PHE A 135 2.58 4.53 13.62
C PHE A 135 3.79 4.90 14.47
N LYS A 136 3.76 4.46 15.73
CA LYS A 136 4.87 4.58 16.68
C LYS A 136 5.47 3.21 16.99
N GLU A 137 6.75 3.03 16.65
CA GLU A 137 7.48 1.76 16.81
C GLU A 137 7.92 1.47 18.26
N GLU A 138 7.89 2.49 19.13
CA GLU A 138 8.45 2.40 20.48
C GLU A 138 7.84 1.25 21.31
N GLY A 139 8.71 0.43 21.87
CA GLY A 139 8.34 -0.71 22.70
C GLY A 139 7.83 -1.92 21.93
N LEU A 140 7.83 -1.92 20.59
CA LEU A 140 7.43 -3.05 19.75
C LEU A 140 8.64 -3.82 19.21
N LYS A 141 8.47 -5.13 18.99
CA LYS A 141 9.48 -5.97 18.34
C LYS A 141 9.29 -5.95 16.83
N GLY A 142 10.14 -5.20 16.14
CA GLY A 142 10.13 -5.09 14.68
C GLY A 142 11.14 -6.00 14.00
N LYS A 143 10.80 -6.48 12.79
CA LYS A 143 11.76 -7.09 11.86
C LYS A 143 11.71 -6.41 10.50
N LYS A 144 12.87 -5.99 10.00
CA LYS A 144 12.99 -5.45 8.65
C LYS A 144 13.67 -6.45 7.71
N TYR A 145 12.99 -6.80 6.63
CA TYR A 145 13.54 -7.56 5.52
C TYR A 145 14.12 -6.61 4.48
N ASN A 146 15.14 -7.09 3.75
CA ASN A 146 15.62 -6.49 2.51
C ASN A 146 15.39 -7.50 1.38
N VAL A 147 15.63 -7.10 0.13
CA VAL A 147 15.61 -8.04 -1.02
C VAL A 147 16.79 -9.01 -0.89
N ASN A 148 16.56 -10.15 -0.23
CA ASN A 148 17.56 -11.19 0.03
C ASN A 148 16.93 -12.58 0.12
N GLN A 149 17.76 -13.61 0.25
CA GLN A 149 17.34 -15.00 0.29
C GLN A 149 16.36 -15.31 1.43
N GLU A 150 16.62 -14.79 2.64
CA GLU A 150 15.73 -14.94 3.80
C GLU A 150 14.32 -14.39 3.52
N TRP A 151 14.22 -13.20 2.93
CA TRP A 151 12.93 -12.62 2.54
C TRP A 151 12.23 -13.44 1.46
N MET A 152 12.93 -13.80 0.38
CA MET A 152 12.34 -14.58 -0.73
C MET A 152 11.74 -15.90 -0.24
N MET A 153 12.48 -16.63 0.62
CA MET A 153 11.99 -17.88 1.20
C MET A 153 10.84 -17.65 2.20
N THR A 154 10.89 -16.59 3.01
CA THR A 154 9.79 -16.27 3.94
C THR A 154 8.49 -16.01 3.17
N ILE A 155 8.54 -15.22 2.09
CA ILE A 155 7.38 -14.94 1.24
C ILE A 155 6.87 -16.21 0.56
N ALA A 156 7.78 -17.01 -0.01
CA ALA A 156 7.44 -18.27 -0.66
C ALA A 156 6.73 -19.23 0.29
N TYR A 157 7.16 -19.31 1.56
CA TYR A 157 6.50 -20.11 2.58
C TYR A 157 5.06 -19.65 2.84
N TYR A 158 4.85 -18.37 3.17
CA TYR A 158 3.51 -17.86 3.48
C TYR A 158 2.54 -17.95 2.28
N ARG A 159 3.08 -17.94 1.06
CA ARG A 159 2.30 -18.10 -0.18
C ARG A 159 2.17 -19.56 -0.62
N GLY A 160 2.67 -20.52 0.15
CA GLY A 160 2.50 -21.96 -0.07
C GLY A 160 3.38 -22.57 -1.16
N ALA A 161 4.48 -21.91 -1.56
CA ALA A 161 5.37 -22.40 -2.61
C ALA A 161 6.51 -23.31 -2.08
N LEU A 162 6.69 -23.41 -0.76
CA LEU A 162 7.78 -24.15 -0.11
C LEU A 162 7.31 -25.41 0.64
N GLU A 163 6.23 -26.04 0.19
CA GLU A 163 5.64 -27.23 0.85
C GLU A 163 6.66 -28.36 1.05
N GLU A 164 7.47 -28.66 0.03
CA GLU A 164 8.52 -29.70 0.09
C GLU A 164 9.58 -29.44 1.17
N TYR A 165 9.80 -28.18 1.54
CA TYR A 165 10.82 -27.75 2.49
C TYR A 165 10.23 -27.24 3.81
N GLU A 166 8.92 -27.38 4.05
CA GLU A 166 8.24 -26.78 5.21
C GLU A 166 8.88 -27.21 6.54
N ASN A 167 9.39 -28.45 6.58
CA ASN A 167 9.97 -29.06 7.76
C ASN A 167 11.48 -28.85 7.88
N HIS A 168 12.11 -28.24 6.87
CA HIS A 168 13.54 -28.00 6.85
C HIS A 168 13.94 -27.02 7.97
N PRO A 169 15.02 -27.27 8.73
CA PRO A 169 15.40 -26.42 9.88
C PRO A 169 15.60 -24.94 9.53
N ILE A 170 16.11 -24.65 8.33
CA ILE A 170 16.25 -23.26 7.85
C ILE A 170 14.88 -22.60 7.71
N ILE A 171 13.90 -23.28 7.10
CA ILE A 171 12.56 -22.73 6.90
C ILE A 171 11.87 -22.52 8.25
N LYS A 172 11.89 -23.51 9.14
CA LYS A 172 11.33 -23.36 10.51
C LYS A 172 11.89 -22.14 11.23
N LYS A 173 13.21 -21.97 11.21
CA LYS A 173 13.88 -20.82 11.84
C LYS A 173 13.48 -19.48 11.21
N LEU A 174 13.26 -19.43 9.89
CA LEU A 174 12.78 -18.21 9.22
C LEU A 174 11.38 -17.83 9.70
N ILE A 175 10.49 -18.82 9.81
CA ILE A 175 9.09 -18.61 10.20
C ILE A 175 8.95 -18.32 11.69
N GLU A 176 9.71 -19.00 12.54
CA GLU A 176 9.79 -18.68 13.97
C GLU A 176 10.17 -17.20 14.16
N LYS A 177 11.19 -16.72 13.44
CA LYS A 177 11.61 -15.31 13.51
C LYS A 177 10.54 -14.34 13.01
N SER A 178 9.76 -14.68 11.98
CA SER A 178 8.69 -13.79 11.49
C SER A 178 7.47 -13.81 12.40
N CYS A 179 7.19 -14.93 13.07
CA CYS A 179 6.12 -15.04 14.07
C CYS A 179 6.48 -14.35 15.40
N ASP A 180 7.76 -14.31 15.75
CA ASP A 180 8.29 -13.66 16.96
C ASP A 180 8.48 -12.14 16.77
N CYS A 181 7.52 -11.48 16.12
CA CYS A 181 7.53 -10.04 15.85
C CYS A 181 6.14 -9.43 16.05
N ASP A 182 6.10 -8.20 16.55
CA ASP A 182 4.89 -7.37 16.63
C ASP A 182 4.53 -6.79 15.25
N TYR A 183 5.55 -6.38 14.49
CA TYR A 183 5.41 -5.85 13.14
C TYR A 183 6.60 -6.22 12.25
N ILE A 184 6.36 -6.27 10.94
CA ILE A 184 7.37 -6.57 9.93
C ILE A 184 7.39 -5.45 8.90
N ILE A 185 8.59 -4.98 8.53
CA ILE A 185 8.81 -4.09 7.39
C ILE A 185 9.44 -4.94 6.28
N ALA A 186 8.83 -5.03 5.10
CA ALA A 186 9.35 -5.86 4.02
C ALA A 186 9.14 -5.20 2.65
N PRO A 187 9.97 -5.49 1.64
CA PRO A 187 9.67 -5.10 0.27
C PRO A 187 8.30 -5.64 -0.18
N ILE A 188 7.58 -4.88 -0.99
CA ILE A 188 6.28 -5.29 -1.56
C ILE A 188 6.50 -6.31 -2.68
N VAL A 189 5.72 -7.40 -2.67
CA VAL A 189 5.70 -8.41 -3.73
C VAL A 189 4.38 -8.37 -4.47
N ASP A 190 4.38 -7.88 -5.72
CA ASP A 190 3.21 -8.07 -6.58
C ASP A 190 3.23 -9.46 -7.25
N ASN A 191 2.17 -9.77 -8.01
CA ASN A 191 2.06 -11.06 -8.68
C ASN A 191 3.24 -11.36 -9.59
N ARG A 192 3.81 -10.35 -10.25
CA ARG A 192 4.93 -10.53 -11.18
C ARG A 192 6.23 -10.81 -10.42
N MET A 193 6.49 -10.08 -9.34
CA MET A 193 7.61 -10.37 -8.45
C MET A 193 7.51 -11.76 -7.84
N PHE A 194 6.31 -12.20 -7.47
CA PHE A 194 6.13 -13.54 -6.94
C PHE A 194 6.44 -14.63 -7.97
N GLN A 195 6.13 -14.43 -9.25
CA GLN A 195 6.55 -15.37 -10.31
C GLN A 195 8.08 -15.49 -10.40
N ILE A 196 8.83 -14.40 -10.16
CA ILE A 196 10.30 -14.43 -10.13
C ILE A 196 10.80 -15.22 -8.91
N ILE A 197 10.15 -15.06 -7.75
CA ILE A 197 10.43 -15.88 -6.56
C ILE A 197 10.14 -17.36 -6.86
N ASN A 198 8.99 -17.68 -7.47
CA ASN A 198 8.65 -19.05 -7.84
C ASN A 198 9.68 -19.68 -8.80
N SER A 199 10.20 -18.95 -9.80
CA SER A 199 11.30 -19.45 -10.63
C SER A 199 12.53 -19.88 -9.80
N PHE A 200 12.84 -19.16 -8.72
CA PHE A 200 13.92 -19.55 -7.80
C PHE A 200 13.54 -20.81 -7.00
N ILE A 201 12.33 -20.84 -6.44
CA ILE A 201 11.84 -21.98 -5.65
C ILE A 201 11.71 -23.27 -6.49
N MET A 202 11.44 -23.16 -7.80
CA MET A 202 11.39 -24.31 -8.72
C MET A 202 12.79 -24.71 -9.26
N GLY A 203 13.87 -24.07 -8.79
CA GLY A 203 15.23 -24.36 -9.24
C GLY A 203 15.57 -23.87 -10.66
N GLU A 204 14.75 -22.99 -11.26
CA GLU A 204 15.00 -22.48 -12.62
C GLU A 204 16.10 -21.40 -12.64
N ILE A 205 16.20 -20.62 -11.55
CA ILE A 205 17.20 -19.58 -11.37
C ILE A 205 17.81 -19.68 -9.98
N THR A 206 19.01 -19.12 -9.81
CA THR A 206 19.69 -19.03 -8.52
C THR A 206 19.13 -17.89 -7.66
N ASP A 207 19.45 -17.91 -6.36
CA ASP A 207 19.10 -16.87 -5.41
C ASP A 207 19.62 -15.46 -5.79
N GLU A 208 20.89 -15.34 -6.21
CA GLU A 208 21.47 -14.07 -6.63
C GLU A 208 20.83 -13.57 -7.94
N GLN A 209 20.52 -14.45 -8.89
CA GLN A 209 19.78 -14.08 -10.09
C GLN A 209 18.38 -13.56 -9.74
N CYS A 210 17.67 -14.24 -8.85
CA CYS A 210 16.35 -13.84 -8.35
C CYS A 210 16.38 -12.47 -7.68
N LYS A 211 17.33 -12.25 -6.75
CA LYS A 211 17.56 -10.98 -6.05
C LYS A 211 17.76 -9.81 -7.02
N HIS A 212 18.58 -9.99 -8.07
CA HIS A 212 18.79 -8.94 -9.07
C HIS A 212 17.57 -8.68 -9.95
N CYS A 213 16.78 -9.71 -10.25
CA CYS A 213 15.48 -9.54 -10.91
C CYS A 213 14.50 -8.77 -10.03
N LEU A 214 14.45 -9.02 -8.72
CA LEU A 214 13.57 -8.33 -7.78
C LEU A 214 14.03 -6.90 -7.47
N ALA A 215 15.33 -6.62 -7.50
CA ALA A 215 15.85 -5.25 -7.42
C ALA A 215 15.51 -4.40 -8.67
N ALA A 216 14.91 -5.00 -9.70
CA ALA A 216 14.43 -4.28 -10.87
C ALA A 216 13.13 -3.52 -10.62
N THR A 217 12.38 -3.89 -9.59
CA THR A 217 11.04 -3.38 -9.31
C THR A 217 11.06 -2.48 -8.08
N ASN A 218 10.49 -1.28 -8.17
CA ASN A 218 10.56 -0.26 -7.11
C ASN A 218 9.19 -0.01 -6.46
N LEU A 219 8.54 -1.08 -5.98
CA LEU A 219 7.25 -0.95 -5.30
C LEU A 219 7.38 -0.40 -3.87
N GLY A 220 8.58 -0.33 -3.30
CA GLY A 220 8.84 0.13 -1.94
C GLY A 220 8.51 -0.91 -0.87
N TYR A 221 8.32 -0.46 0.36
CA TYR A 221 8.09 -1.29 1.55
C TYR A 221 6.63 -1.31 2.00
N GLN A 222 6.24 -2.46 2.56
CA GLN A 222 5.03 -2.68 3.33
C GLN A 222 5.38 -2.84 4.81
N TYR A 223 4.45 -2.42 5.67
CA TYR A 223 4.44 -2.67 7.10
C TYR A 223 3.29 -3.64 7.38
N VAL A 224 3.61 -4.73 8.06
CA VAL A 224 2.66 -5.79 8.40
C VAL A 224 2.59 -5.91 9.91
N PHE A 225 1.44 -5.56 10.46
CA PHE A 225 1.17 -5.65 11.90
C PHE A 225 0.65 -7.05 12.23
N LYS A 226 1.28 -7.69 13.22
CA LYS A 226 1.13 -9.11 13.55
C LYS A 226 0.60 -9.36 14.96
N SER A 227 0.55 -8.33 15.81
CA SER A 227 0.04 -8.43 17.18
C SER A 227 -0.96 -7.33 17.51
N ASP A 228 -1.83 -7.59 18.50
CA ASP A 228 -2.74 -6.58 19.03
C ASP A 228 -2.02 -5.37 19.60
N LYS A 229 -0.82 -5.60 20.17
CA LYS A 229 0.03 -4.53 20.70
C LYS A 229 0.48 -3.60 19.57
N ALA A 230 0.88 -4.15 18.42
CA ALA A 230 1.26 -3.37 17.25
C ALA A 230 0.08 -2.57 16.68
N ILE A 231 -1.11 -3.19 16.60
CA ILE A 231 -2.34 -2.51 16.17
C ILE A 231 -2.71 -1.34 17.10
N LYS A 232 -2.54 -1.49 18.42
CA LYS A 232 -2.82 -0.41 19.37
C LYS A 232 -1.89 0.80 19.18
N SER A 233 -0.68 0.59 18.67
CA SER A 233 0.26 1.67 18.30
C SER A 233 0.00 2.27 16.92
N LEU A 234 -0.99 1.77 16.17
CA LEU A 234 -1.37 2.26 14.84
C LEU A 234 -2.63 3.12 14.92
N LYS A 235 -2.48 4.44 14.80
CA LYS A 235 -3.56 5.41 14.89
C LYS A 235 -4.07 5.76 13.50
N MET A 236 -5.36 5.51 13.24
CA MET A 236 -6.03 5.99 12.03
C MET A 236 -6.18 7.51 12.10
N LEU A 237 -5.58 8.22 11.15
CA LEU A 237 -5.62 9.68 11.06
C LEU A 237 -6.79 10.13 10.19
N GLU A 238 -6.89 9.57 8.99
CA GLU A 238 -7.83 10.07 7.99
C GLU A 238 -8.26 8.97 7.01
N ARG A 239 -9.50 9.10 6.51
CA ARG A 239 -9.99 8.35 5.36
C ARG A 239 -10.09 9.30 4.18
N CYS A 240 -9.38 8.98 3.11
CA CYS A 240 -9.36 9.73 1.85
C CYS A 240 -10.38 9.15 0.87
N TYR A 241 -11.23 10.03 0.32
CA TYR A 241 -12.01 9.71 -0.87
C TYR A 241 -11.10 9.76 -2.10
N ILE A 242 -11.37 8.90 -3.07
CA ILE A 242 -10.62 8.78 -4.32
C ILE A 242 -11.59 8.77 -5.48
N SER A 243 -11.55 9.81 -6.31
CA SER A 243 -12.43 9.91 -7.48
C SER A 243 -12.08 8.87 -8.54
N GLU A 244 -13.02 8.55 -9.41
CA GLU A 244 -12.75 7.64 -10.53
C GLU A 244 -11.63 8.17 -11.43
N LYS A 245 -11.55 9.50 -11.61
CA LYS A 245 -10.46 10.13 -12.35
C LYS A 245 -9.10 9.94 -11.70
N GLU A 246 -9.03 10.03 -10.37
CA GLU A 246 -7.80 9.76 -9.63
C GLU A 246 -7.40 8.28 -9.72
N LYS A 247 -8.37 7.36 -9.61
CA LYS A 247 -8.13 5.92 -9.78
C LYS A 247 -7.59 5.61 -11.18
N GLU A 248 -8.21 6.15 -12.23
CA GLU A 248 -7.76 6.01 -13.62
C GLU A 248 -6.32 6.48 -13.80
N TYR A 249 -5.97 7.61 -13.20
CA TYR A 249 -4.63 8.18 -13.28
C TYR A 249 -3.56 7.22 -12.72
N TYR A 250 -3.74 6.73 -11.49
CA TYR A 250 -2.77 5.81 -10.89
C TYR A 250 -2.76 4.43 -11.54
N LYS A 251 -3.90 3.97 -12.08
CA LYS A 251 -3.96 2.75 -12.90
C LYS A 251 -3.09 2.86 -14.15
N LYS A 252 -3.11 4.03 -14.82
CA LYS A 252 -2.28 4.29 -16.00
C LYS A 252 -0.78 4.38 -15.65
N MET A 253 -0.43 5.09 -14.58
CA MET A 253 0.96 5.19 -14.12
C MET A 253 1.57 3.82 -13.81
N ARG A 254 0.83 2.94 -13.15
CA ARG A 254 1.30 1.58 -12.85
C ARG A 254 1.65 0.78 -14.11
N ASN A 255 0.89 0.98 -15.20
CA ASN A 255 1.13 0.29 -16.46
C ASN A 255 2.35 0.81 -17.21
N SER A 256 2.67 2.12 -17.13
CA SER A 256 3.85 2.67 -17.80
C SER A 256 5.16 2.17 -17.19
N ASP A 257 5.21 2.03 -15.87
CA ASP A 257 6.43 1.61 -15.15
C ASP A 257 6.76 0.12 -15.35
N ALA A 258 5.77 -0.69 -15.74
CA ALA A 258 5.92 -2.13 -15.90
C ALA A 258 6.95 -2.51 -16.98
N LYS A 259 6.94 -1.80 -18.13
CA LYS A 259 7.76 -2.15 -19.29
C LYS A 259 9.26 -2.01 -19.02
N LEU A 260 9.68 -0.89 -18.43
CA LEU A 260 11.10 -0.68 -18.10
C LEU A 260 11.58 -1.72 -17.08
N GLY A 261 10.72 -2.07 -16.10
CA GLY A 261 10.99 -3.14 -15.17
C GLY A 261 11.19 -4.50 -15.87
N ASP A 262 10.38 -4.82 -16.89
CA ASP A 262 10.47 -6.09 -17.65
C ASP A 262 11.82 -6.27 -18.31
N ASP A 263 12.30 -5.24 -18.98
CA ASP A 263 13.57 -5.32 -19.68
C ASP A 263 14.75 -5.40 -18.72
N LYS A 264 14.69 -4.71 -17.56
CA LYS A 264 15.69 -4.87 -16.49
C LYS A 264 15.68 -6.27 -15.87
N VAL A 265 14.51 -6.90 -15.71
CA VAL A 265 14.41 -8.29 -15.24
C VAL A 265 15.07 -9.25 -16.24
N LYS A 266 14.78 -9.11 -17.54
CA LYS A 266 15.42 -9.92 -18.59
C LYS A 266 16.94 -9.76 -18.59
N LEU A 267 17.42 -8.52 -18.51
CA LEU A 267 18.85 -8.23 -18.47
C LEU A 267 19.51 -8.82 -17.21
N ALA A 268 18.85 -8.75 -16.05
CA ALA A 268 19.33 -9.39 -14.83
C ALA A 268 19.44 -10.91 -14.99
N ARG A 269 18.43 -11.56 -15.61
CA ARG A 269 18.50 -13.01 -15.88
C ARG A 269 19.68 -13.38 -16.79
N ILE A 270 20.04 -12.54 -17.75
CA ILE A 270 21.19 -12.78 -18.63
C ILE A 270 22.51 -12.54 -17.87
N LYS A 271 22.66 -11.40 -17.20
CA LYS A 271 23.91 -10.97 -16.56
C LYS A 271 24.31 -11.81 -15.35
N TYR A 272 23.33 -12.37 -14.65
CA TYR A 272 23.53 -13.14 -13.42
C TYR A 272 23.22 -14.63 -13.59
N ARG A 273 23.07 -15.11 -14.83
CA ARG A 273 22.84 -16.54 -15.11
C ARG A 273 23.91 -17.41 -14.43
N GLY A 274 23.44 -18.41 -13.67
CA GLY A 274 24.31 -19.40 -13.01
C GLY A 274 25.16 -18.84 -11.87
N LYS A 275 24.95 -17.59 -11.43
CA LYS A 275 25.65 -17.02 -10.28
C LYS A 275 24.80 -17.17 -9.03
N GLY A 276 25.39 -17.63 -7.92
CA GLY A 276 24.67 -17.90 -6.68
C GLY A 276 24.38 -19.39 -6.53
N ARG A 277 23.32 -19.74 -5.81
CA ARG A 277 22.93 -21.12 -5.54
C ARG A 277 21.46 -21.37 -5.88
N TYR A 278 21.17 -22.58 -6.31
CA TYR A 278 19.82 -23.09 -6.46
C TYR A 278 19.22 -23.47 -5.10
N ILE A 279 17.89 -23.59 -5.06
CA ILE A 279 17.16 -23.85 -3.83
C ILE A 279 17.55 -25.20 -3.18
N ASP A 280 17.80 -26.22 -3.98
CA ASP A 280 18.23 -27.57 -3.58
C ASP A 280 19.67 -27.58 -3.05
N GLU A 281 20.53 -26.69 -3.55
CA GLU A 281 21.86 -26.46 -2.98
C GLU A 281 21.81 -25.72 -1.62
N ILE A 282 20.77 -24.93 -1.39
CA ILE A 282 20.59 -24.16 -0.15
C ILE A 282 19.90 -24.99 0.94
N LEU A 283 18.90 -25.80 0.56
CA LEU A 283 18.03 -26.57 1.45
C LEU A 283 18.32 -28.08 1.38
N LYS A 284 19.58 -28.43 1.16
CA LYS A 284 20.06 -29.81 1.10
C LYS A 284 19.99 -30.53 2.45
#